data_AF-A0A7C2Q208-F1
#
_entry.id   AF-A0A7C2Q208-F1
#
_cell.length_a   1.000
_cell.length_b   1.000
_cell.length_c   1.000
_cell.angle_alpha   90.00
_cell.angle_beta   90.00
_cell.angle_gamma   90.00
#
_symmetry.space_group_name_H-M   'P 1'
#
loop_
_entity.id
_entity.type
_entity.pdbx_description
1 polymer ?
#
loop_
_entity_poly.entity_id
_entity_poly.type
_entity_poly.pdbx_seq_one_letter_code
_entity_poly.pdbx_strand_id
1 'polypeptide(L)'
;MKRKLTRKEFLTLTTKCAACATAGVVGVSLIGREGRAQMELPPWPWPYKKLDPEYVRKLGHQGYWEKGYGCAYGAFRAIVVAL
;
A
#
# COMPACT_ATOMS: atom_id res chain seq x y z
N MET A 1 25.59 19.90 -22.32
CA MET A 1 24.52 20.56 -21.53
C MET A 1 24.00 19.59 -20.47
N LYS A 2 24.17 19.87 -19.17
CA LYS A 2 23.56 19.06 -18.10
C LYS A 2 22.07 19.43 -18.00
N ARG A 3 21.17 18.53 -18.39
CA ARG A 3 19.72 18.75 -18.26
C ARG A 3 19.36 18.82 -16.77
N LYS A 4 18.80 19.94 -16.30
CA LYS A 4 18.29 20.06 -14.93
C LYS A 4 16.93 19.36 -14.89
N LEU A 5 16.87 18.13 -14.37
CA LEU A 5 15.60 17.43 -14.15
C LEU A 5 14.79 18.16 -13.09
N THR A 6 13.53 18.48 -13.40
CA THR A 6 12.59 19.00 -12.42
C THR A 6 12.05 17.84 -11.55
N ARG A 7 11.63 18.14 -10.32
CA ARG A 7 11.10 17.13 -9.38
C ARG A 7 9.94 16.31 -9.98
N LYS A 8 9.09 16.94 -10.78
CA LYS A 8 7.97 16.27 -11.47
C LYS A 8 8.48 15.31 -12.53
N GLU A 9 9.47 15.73 -13.32
CA GLU A 9 10.08 14.86 -14.32
C GLU A 9 10.77 13.66 -13.66
N PHE A 10 11.50 13.86 -12.56
CA PHE A 10 12.12 12.76 -11.81
C PHE A 10 11.07 11.74 -11.34
N LEU A 11 9.98 12.20 -10.69
CA LEU A 11 8.92 11.31 -10.23
C LEU A 11 8.25 10.56 -11.38
N THR A 12 7.91 11.25 -12.48
CA THR A 12 7.33 10.60 -13.66
C THR A 12 8.28 9.61 -14.32
N LEU A 13 9.59 9.88 -14.33
CA LEU A 13 10.59 8.98 -14.89
C LEU A 13 10.80 7.76 -13.99
N THR A 14 10.86 7.95 -12.68
CA THR A 14 10.97 6.85 -11.70
C THR A 14 9.71 5.99 -11.67
N THR A 15 8.51 6.56 -11.77
CA THR A 15 7.26 5.78 -11.86
C THR A 15 7.20 4.97 -13.16
N LYS A 16 7.66 5.54 -14.28
CA LYS A 16 7.74 4.83 -15.57
C LYS A 16 8.79 3.73 -15.58
N CYS A 17 9.94 3.92 -14.94
CA CYS A 17 10.99 2.91 -14.88
C CYS A 17 10.75 1.83 -13.82
N ALA A 18 10.15 2.18 -12.66
CA ALA A 18 9.82 1.21 -11.62
C ALA A 18 8.69 0.25 -12.03
N ALA A 19 7.78 0.69 -12.92
CA ALA A 19 6.80 -0.19 -13.52
C ALA A 19 7.41 -1.25 -14.46
N CYS A 20 8.62 -1.03 -14.98
CA CYS A 20 9.24 -1.92 -15.98
C CYS A 20 10.35 -2.82 -15.43
N ALA A 21 10.93 -2.53 -14.26
CA ALA A 21 12.10 -3.28 -13.76
C ALA A 21 11.77 -4.52 -12.89
N THR A 22 10.50 -4.74 -12.51
CA THR A 22 10.10 -5.94 -11.75
C THR A 22 9.02 -6.78 -12.44
N ALA A 23 8.62 -6.45 -13.68
CA ALA A 23 7.51 -7.12 -14.37
C ALA A 23 7.72 -7.47 -15.86
N GLY A 24 8.95 -7.47 -16.39
CA GLY A 24 9.24 -8.10 -17.68
C GLY A 24 9.65 -9.54 -17.42
N VAL A 25 8.82 -10.58 -17.55
CA VAL A 25 8.19 -11.04 -18.81
C VAL A 25 6.77 -11.63 -18.57
N VAL A 26 6.27 -11.63 -17.33
CA VAL A 26 5.01 -12.32 -16.98
C VAL A 26 3.81 -11.37 -16.86
N GLY A 27 4.04 -10.06 -16.69
CA GLY A 27 2.98 -9.10 -16.34
C GLY A 27 2.18 -8.52 -17.52
N VAL A 28 2.70 -8.60 -18.76
CA VAL A 28 2.04 -8.00 -19.93
C VAL A 28 0.70 -8.69 -20.24
N SER A 29 0.57 -9.98 -19.99
CA SER A 29 -0.68 -10.74 -20.19
C SER A 29 -1.77 -10.41 -19.16
N LEU A 30 -1.47 -9.62 -18.13
CA LEU A 30 -2.44 -9.22 -17.10
C LEU A 30 -3.00 -7.81 -17.32
N ILE A 31 -2.41 -7.02 -18.22
CA ILE A 31 -2.89 -5.69 -18.57
C ILE A 31 -4.05 -5.86 -19.56
N GLY A 32 -5.28 -5.94 -19.04
CA GLY A 32 -6.50 -6.03 -19.85
C GLY A 32 -7.45 -7.16 -19.45
N ARG A 33 -7.04 -8.08 -18.57
CA ARG A 33 -8.00 -8.98 -17.90
C ARG A 33 -8.68 -8.21 -16.78
N GLU A 34 -9.77 -7.52 -17.11
CA GLU A 34 -10.81 -7.21 -16.13
C GLU A 34 -11.40 -8.54 -15.65
N GLY A 35 -10.68 -9.23 -14.77
CA GLY A 35 -11.22 -10.32 -13.98
C GLY A 35 -12.23 -9.74 -13.01
N ARG A 36 -13.44 -9.44 -13.51
CA ARG A 36 -14.59 -9.19 -12.64
C ARG A 36 -14.94 -10.53 -12.03
N ALA A 37 -14.24 -10.89 -10.96
CA ALA A 37 -14.68 -11.91 -10.04
C ALA A 37 -16.01 -11.42 -9.46
N GLN A 38 -17.13 -11.78 -10.08
CA GLN A 38 -18.47 -11.62 -9.53
C GLN A 38 -18.60 -12.64 -8.39
N MET A 39 -17.92 -12.36 -7.28
CA MET A 39 -18.13 -13.06 -6.03
C MET A 39 -19.04 -12.19 -5.20
N GLU A 40 -20.22 -12.71 -4.84
CA GLU A 40 -21.05 -12.09 -3.82
C GLU A 40 -20.26 -12.14 -2.50
N LEU A 41 -19.70 -10.99 -2.12
CA LEU A 41 -18.97 -10.88 -0.86
C LEU A 41 -19.99 -10.92 0.29
N PRO A 42 -19.70 -11.66 1.37
CA PRO A 42 -20.53 -11.61 2.56
C PRO A 42 -20.60 -10.16 3.08
N PRO A 43 -21.70 -9.79 3.78
CA PRO A 43 -21.81 -8.46 4.35
C PRO A 43 -20.62 -8.19 5.28
N TRP A 44 -20.09 -6.98 5.18
CA TRP A 44 -18.90 -6.58 5.93
C TRP A 44 -19.18 -6.67 7.44
N PRO A 45 -18.44 -7.50 8.20
CA PRO A 45 -18.80 -7.80 9.59
C PRO A 45 -18.41 -6.70 10.59
N TRP A 46 -17.54 -5.75 10.21
CA TRP A 46 -16.97 -4.80 11.17
C TRP A 46 -17.67 -3.45 11.12
N PRO A 47 -18.12 -2.91 12.26
CA PRO A 47 -18.73 -1.59 12.32
C PRO A 47 -17.67 -0.49 12.09
N TYR A 48 -18.12 0.65 11.57
CA TYR A 48 -17.28 1.84 11.55
C TYR A 48 -17.18 2.45 12.96
N LYS A 49 -15.96 2.72 13.40
CA LYS A 49 -15.68 3.41 14.67
C LYS A 49 -14.63 4.48 14.44
N LYS A 50 -14.89 5.69 14.94
CA LYS A 50 -13.90 6.76 14.91
C LYS A 50 -12.76 6.42 15.88
N LEU A 51 -11.56 6.28 15.35
CA LEU A 51 -10.37 5.96 16.13
C LEU A 51 -9.71 7.25 16.66
N ASP A 52 -9.01 7.13 17.80
CA ASP A 52 -8.12 8.19 18.29
C ASP A 52 -6.78 8.17 17.51
N PRO A 53 -6.46 9.23 16.75
CA PRO A 53 -5.22 9.30 15.97
C PRO A 53 -3.96 9.16 16.81
N GLU A 54 -3.92 9.69 18.03
CA GLU A 54 -2.71 9.64 18.86
C GLU A 54 -2.44 8.22 19.37
N TYR A 55 -3.48 7.53 19.82
CA TYR A 55 -3.41 6.15 20.26
C TYR A 55 -2.97 5.22 19.11
N VAL A 56 -3.62 5.32 17.95
CA VAL A 56 -3.30 4.51 16.75
C VAL A 56 -1.87 4.77 16.29
N ARG A 57 -1.40 6.03 16.29
CA ARG A 57 -0.02 6.36 15.93
C ARG A 57 1.00 5.66 16.84
N LYS A 58 0.77 5.67 18.16
CA LYS A 58 1.65 5.01 19.14
C LYS A 58 1.66 3.49 18.94
N LEU A 59 0.48 2.88 18.77
CA LEU A 59 0.33 1.44 18.49
C LEU A 59 1.03 1.03 17.20
N GLY A 60 0.91 1.82 16.14
CA GLY A 60 1.52 1.53 14.84
C GLY A 60 3.04 1.58 14.90
N HIS A 61 3.59 2.58 15.60
CA HIS A 61 5.03 2.65 15.84
C HIS A 61 5.53 1.46 16.66
N GLN A 62 4.81 1.08 17.73
CA GLN A 62 5.17 -0.11 18.52
C GLN A 62 5.17 -1.38 17.65
N GLY A 63 4.11 -1.61 16.87
CA GLY A 63 4.00 -2.77 16.00
C GLY A 63 5.07 -2.81 14.89
N TYR A 64 5.52 -1.66 14.39
CA TYR A 64 6.60 -1.62 13.40
C TYR A 64 7.90 -2.25 13.94
N TRP A 65 8.27 -1.92 15.17
CA TRP A 65 9.49 -2.41 15.83
C TRP A 65 9.29 -3.75 16.53
N GLU A 66 8.04 -4.19 16.69
CA GLU A 66 7.71 -5.47 17.29
C GLU A 66 8.26 -6.60 16.41
N LYS A 67 9.27 -7.31 16.93
CA LYS A 67 9.88 -8.51 16.32
C LYS A 67 10.35 -8.32 14.86
N GLY A 68 10.56 -7.08 14.43
CA GLY A 68 10.98 -6.75 13.05
C GLY A 68 9.89 -6.95 11.98
N TYR A 69 8.60 -6.97 12.35
CA TYR A 69 7.51 -7.19 11.39
C TYR A 69 7.28 -6.03 10.41
N GLY A 70 7.73 -4.81 10.75
CA GLY A 70 7.76 -3.69 9.83
C GLY A 70 6.41 -3.02 9.54
N CYS A 71 6.35 -2.28 8.43
CA CYS A 71 5.30 -1.29 8.16
C CYS A 71 3.90 -1.87 8.02
N ALA A 72 3.74 -2.96 7.27
CA ALA A 72 2.43 -3.56 7.03
C ALA A 72 1.80 -4.08 8.33
N TYR A 73 2.60 -4.76 9.15
CA TYR A 73 2.14 -5.28 10.44
C TYR A 73 1.79 -4.15 11.41
N GLY A 74 2.68 -3.16 11.57
CA GLY A 74 2.43 -2.02 12.45
C GLY A 74 1.14 -1.27 12.09
N ALA A 75 0.95 -0.97 10.81
CA ALA A 75 -0.26 -0.26 10.34
C ALA A 75 -1.54 -1.09 10.56
N PHE A 76 -1.52 -2.38 10.20
CA PHE A 76 -2.68 -3.25 10.35
C PHE A 76 -3.05 -3.44 11.83
N ARG A 77 -2.07 -3.77 12.67
CA ARG A 77 -2.25 -3.94 14.12
C ARG A 77 -2.86 -2.69 14.76
N ALA A 78 -2.38 -1.50 14.38
CA ALA A 78 -2.85 -0.26 14.97
C ALA A 78 -4.34 0.01 14.69
N ILE A 79 -4.83 -0.36 13.51
CA ILE A 79 -6.24 -0.17 13.13
C ILE A 79 -7.10 -1.27 13.78
N VAL A 80 -6.71 -2.53 13.65
CA VAL A 80 -7.52 -3.67 14.09
C VAL A 80 -7.65 -3.75 15.61
N VAL A 81 -6.60 -3.38 16.36
CA VAL A 81 -6.64 -3.39 17.83
C VAL A 81 -7.42 -2.20 18.40
N ALA A 82 -7.50 -1.09 17.67
CA ALA A 82 -8.18 0.12 18.13
C ALA A 82 -9.67 0.20 17.75
N LEU A 83 -10.09 -0.58 16.74
CA LEU A 83 -11.49 -0.81 16.36
C LEU A 83 -12.26 -1.46 17.53
#